data_AF-A0A817J7F6-F1
#
_entry.id   AF-A0A817J7F6-F1
#
_cell.length_a   1.000
_cell.length_b   1.000
_cell.length_c   1.000
_cell.angle_alpha   90.00
_cell.angle_beta   90.00
_cell.angle_gamma   90.00
#
_symmetry.space_group_name_H-M   'P 1'
#
loop_
_entity.id
_entity.type
_entity.pdbx_description
1 polymer ?
#
loop_
_entity_poly.entity_id
_entity_poly.type
_entity_poly.pdbx_seq_one_letter_code
_entity_poly.pdbx_strand_id
1 'polypeptide(L)'
;MSDEISSDVEYLLNKLNDVNNKNNLIEINYDNVLVNDNNHLTKEQTQKQPNIKINKQLQDDTYKTLIMIDPDAPSSDKPLTGPFIHWILSNFKENNPIDGETIC
;
A
#
# COMPACT_ATOMS: atom_id res chain seq x y z
N MET A 1 -25.00 -17.88 -0.99
CA MET A 1 -23.82 -18.71 -1.31
C MET A 1 -22.65 -17.81 -0.99
N SER A 2 -21.99 -18.04 0.13
CA SER A 2 -20.82 -17.26 0.54
C SER A 2 -19.68 -17.66 -0.37
N ASP A 3 -19.18 -16.72 -1.17
CA ASP A 3 -18.00 -16.94 -2.00
C ASP A 3 -16.82 -17.20 -1.05
N GLU A 4 -16.29 -18.43 -1.07
CA GLU A 4 -15.04 -18.76 -0.38
C GLU A 4 -13.94 -17.86 -0.97
N ILE A 5 -13.44 -16.93 -0.16
CA ILE A 5 -12.22 -16.20 -0.49
C ILE A 5 -11.13 -17.25 -0.61
N SER A 6 -10.43 -17.28 -1.74
CA SER A 6 -9.30 -18.18 -1.97
C SER A 6 -8.32 -18.08 -0.80
N SER A 7 -7.90 -19.22 -0.26
CA SER A 7 -6.92 -19.30 0.82
C SER A 7 -5.64 -18.54 0.52
N ASP A 8 -5.29 -18.39 -0.76
CA ASP A 8 -4.12 -17.64 -1.21
C ASP A 8 -4.32 -16.12 -1.03
N VAL A 9 -5.53 -15.62 -1.28
CA VAL A 9 -5.90 -14.21 -1.06
C VAL A 9 -5.95 -13.91 0.43
N GLU A 10 -6.54 -14.79 1.23
CA GLU A 10 -6.58 -14.66 2.69
C GLU A 10 -5.17 -14.72 3.29
N TYR A 11 -4.29 -15.57 2.75
CA TYR A 11 -2.87 -15.62 3.11
C TYR A 11 -2.14 -14.31 2.78
N LEU A 12 -2.37 -13.74 1.60
CA LEU A 12 -1.78 -12.46 1.21
C LEU A 12 -2.28 -11.31 2.08
N LEU A 13 -3.58 -11.24 2.37
CA LEU A 13 -4.16 -10.22 3.26
C LEU A 13 -3.58 -10.30 4.68
N ASN A 14 -3.51 -11.50 5.24
CA ASN A 14 -2.92 -11.70 6.56
C ASN A 14 -1.43 -11.34 6.61
N LYS A 15 -0.68 -11.63 5.54
CA LYS A 15 0.74 -11.28 5.42
C LYS A 15 0.96 -9.78 5.23
N LEU A 16 0.09 -9.09 4.49
CA LEU A 16 0.15 -7.64 4.30
C LEU A 16 -0.17 -6.89 5.62
N ASN A 17 -1.14 -7.39 6.38
CA ASN A 17 -1.53 -6.82 7.68
C ASN A 17 -0.43 -6.97 8.75
N ASP A 18 0.34 -8.07 8.73
CA ASP A 18 1.44 -8.29 9.69
C ASP A 18 2.67 -7.39 9.42
N VAL A 19 2.84 -6.87 8.19
CA VAL A 19 4.02 -6.08 7.79
C VAL A 19 3.85 -4.57 8.04
N ASN A 20 2.66 -4.02 7.86
CA ASN A 20 2.43 -2.58 7.97
C ASN A 20 2.39 -2.08 9.42
N ASN A 21 1.92 -2.89 10.37
CA ASN A 21 1.58 -2.39 11.71
C ASN A 21 2.70 -2.58 12.77
N LYS A 22 3.58 -3.58 12.62
CA LYS A 22 4.55 -3.92 13.68
C LYS A 22 5.90 -3.21 13.59
N ASN A 23 6.26 -2.62 12.44
CA ASN A 23 7.66 -2.24 12.20
C ASN A 23 7.91 -0.79 11.79
N ASN A 24 6.89 0.09 11.72
CA ASN A 24 7.02 1.47 11.24
C ASN A 24 7.82 1.58 9.93
N LEU A 25 7.74 0.55 9.07
CA LEU A 25 8.64 0.37 7.93
C LEU A 25 8.51 1.52 6.93
N ILE A 26 7.27 1.91 6.66
CA ILE A 26 6.89 2.92 5.68
C ILE A 26 6.01 3.95 6.39
N GLU A 27 6.33 5.22 6.19
CA GLU A 27 5.53 6.37 6.59
C GLU A 27 4.90 6.95 5.32
N ILE A 28 3.57 7.07 5.33
CA ILE A 28 2.78 7.53 4.18
C ILE A 28 2.06 8.81 4.60
N ASN A 29 2.30 9.89 3.87
CA ASN A 29 1.75 11.20 4.21
C ASN A 29 1.10 11.88 3.00
N TYR A 30 -0.19 12.20 3.11
CA TYR A 30 -0.91 13.02 2.15
C TYR A 30 -0.93 14.47 2.64
N ASP A 31 -0.12 15.33 2.02
CA ASP A 31 0.11 16.72 2.45
C ASP A 31 0.48 16.85 3.95
N ASN A 32 -0.49 17.12 4.83
CA ASN A 32 -0.29 17.24 6.28
C ASN A 32 -1.00 16.13 7.08
N VAL A 33 -1.40 15.03 6.41
CA VAL A 33 -2.15 13.92 7.01
C VAL A 33 -1.35 12.62 6.90
N LEU A 34 -0.79 12.20 8.05
CA LEU A 34 -0.12 10.92 8.21
C LEU A 34 -1.14 9.78 8.22
N VAL A 35 -0.97 8.79 7.36
CA VAL A 35 -1.80 7.57 7.33
C VAL A 35 -1.45 6.68 8.53
N ASN A 36 -2.46 6.18 9.24
CA ASN A 36 -2.32 5.19 10.32
C ASN A 36 -3.60 4.37 10.47
N ASP A 37 -3.57 3.25 11.19
CA ASP A 37 -4.72 2.33 11.27
C ASP A 37 -5.95 2.90 11.99
N ASN A 38 -5.80 4.06 12.65
CA ASN A 38 -6.88 4.68 13.42
C ASN A 38 -7.50 5.89 12.71
N ASN A 39 -7.08 6.22 11.48
CA ASN A 39 -7.65 7.35 10.74
C ASN A 39 -8.34 6.95 9.44
N HIS A 40 -9.31 7.77 9.05
CA HIS A 40 -10.05 7.65 7.81
C HIS A 40 -9.77 8.89 6.96
N LEU A 41 -9.20 8.68 5.77
CA LEU A 41 -8.94 9.75 4.81
C LEU A 41 -10.08 9.82 3.80
N THR A 42 -10.50 11.04 3.48
CA THR A 42 -11.50 11.31 2.45
C THR A 42 -10.91 11.20 1.05
N LYS A 43 -11.76 11.02 0.03
CA LYS A 43 -11.33 10.99 -1.38
C LYS A 43 -10.61 12.28 -1.76
N GLU A 44 -11.05 13.41 -1.23
CA GLU A 44 -10.47 14.73 -1.48
C GLU A 44 -9.04 14.82 -0.93
N GLN A 45 -8.77 14.20 0.22
CA GLN A 45 -7.43 14.16 0.83
C GLN A 45 -6.45 13.26 0.08
N THR A 46 -6.94 12.30 -0.71
CA THR A 46 -6.12 11.29 -1.39
C THR A 46 -6.06 11.47 -2.92
N GLN A 47 -6.45 12.64 -3.43
CA GLN A 47 -6.43 12.92 -4.89
C GLN A 47 -5.03 12.97 -5.51
N LYS A 48 -4.00 13.26 -4.71
CA LYS A 48 -2.60 13.33 -5.16
C LYS A 48 -1.81 12.16 -4.60
N GLN A 49 -0.77 11.75 -5.31
CA GLN A 49 0.17 10.76 -4.81
C GLN A 49 0.75 11.18 -3.43
N PRO A 50 0.83 10.27 -2.45
CA PRO A 50 1.40 10.57 -1.13
C PRO A 50 2.92 10.71 -1.18
N ASN A 51 3.46 11.37 -0.16
CA ASN A 51 4.88 11.28 0.17
C ASN A 51 5.16 9.99 0.93
N ILE A 52 6.20 9.27 0.52
CA ILE A 52 6.61 7.99 1.12
C ILE A 52 7.98 8.16 1.73
N LYS A 53 8.14 7.72 2.98
CA LYS A 53 9.43 7.64 3.67
C LYS A 53 9.62 6.24 4.22
N ILE A 54 10.79 5.65 3.95
CA ILE A 54 11.15 4.33 4.45
C ILE A 54 12.03 4.51 5.69
N ASN A 55 11.52 4.14 6.86
CA ASN A 55 12.16 4.41 8.14
C ASN A 55 13.19 3.36 8.57
N LYS A 56 13.22 2.19 7.91
CA LYS A 56 14.15 1.10 8.21
C LYS A 56 15.05 0.85 7.02
N GLN A 57 16.34 0.68 7.26
CA GLN A 57 17.28 0.27 6.21
C GLN A 57 16.79 -1.05 5.61
N LEU A 58 16.45 -1.00 4.33
CA LEU A 58 16.16 -2.18 3.55
C LEU A 58 17.47 -2.76 3.01
N GLN A 59 17.41 -3.96 2.44
CA GLN A 59 18.61 -4.59 1.87
C GLN A 59 19.27 -3.68 0.82
N ASP A 60 20.56 -3.46 0.98
CA ASP A 60 21.39 -2.69 0.05
C ASP A 60 21.45 -3.37 -1.33
N ASP A 61 21.67 -2.59 -2.38
CA ASP A 61 21.79 -3.05 -3.78
C ASP A 61 20.61 -3.88 -4.33
N THR A 62 19.45 -3.85 -3.67
CA THR A 62 18.21 -4.46 -4.18
C THR A 62 17.27 -3.41 -4.74
N TYR A 63 16.73 -3.72 -5.93
CA TYR A 63 15.58 -3.01 -6.48
C TYR A 63 14.32 -3.37 -5.71
N LYS A 64 13.47 -2.38 -5.50
CA LYS A 64 12.25 -2.50 -4.71
C LYS A 64 11.07 -1.99 -5.51
N THR A 65 9.92 -2.49 -5.13
CA THR A 65 8.63 -2.10 -5.71
C THR A 65 7.67 -1.82 -4.57
N LEU A 66 6.97 -0.68 -4.66
CA LEU A 66 5.87 -0.28 -3.80
C LEU A 66 4.58 -0.39 -4.61
N ILE A 67 3.57 -1.00 -4.02
CA ILE A 67 2.28 -1.20 -4.66
C ILE A 67 1.20 -0.73 -3.69
N MET A 68 0.30 0.14 -4.17
CA MET A 68 -0.91 0.55 -3.48
C MET A 68 -2.09 -0.16 -4.12
N ILE A 69 -2.80 -0.98 -3.35
CA ILE A 69 -3.96 -1.76 -3.78
C ILE A 69 -5.15 -1.45 -2.88
N ASP A 70 -6.32 -1.30 -3.47
CA ASP A 70 -7.61 -1.38 -2.80
C ASP A 70 -8.16 -2.82 -2.93
N PRO A 71 -8.08 -3.65 -1.87
CA PRO A 71 -8.59 -5.01 -1.90
C PRO A 71 -10.13 -5.06 -1.98
N ASP A 72 -10.79 -3.96 -1.64
CA ASP A 72 -12.20 -3.91 -1.33
C ASP A 72 -13.03 -3.23 -2.44
N ALA A 73 -12.44 -3.01 -3.62
CA ALA A 73 -13.10 -2.26 -4.68
C ALA A 73 -14.41 -2.92 -5.18
N PRO A 74 -15.47 -2.14 -5.47
CA PRO A 74 -15.58 -0.68 -5.33
C PRO A 74 -15.94 -0.19 -3.91
N SER A 75 -16.26 -1.09 -2.98
CA SER A 75 -16.60 -0.78 -1.59
C SER A 75 -16.42 -2.00 -0.69
N SER A 76 -15.97 -1.79 0.55
CA SER A 76 -15.80 -2.83 1.59
C SER A 76 -17.01 -3.74 1.77
N ASP A 77 -18.23 -3.20 1.64
CA ASP A 77 -19.46 -3.98 1.83
C ASP A 77 -19.77 -4.91 0.64
N LYS A 78 -19.15 -4.65 -0.52
CA LYS A 78 -19.38 -5.37 -1.77
C LYS A 78 -18.13 -5.34 -2.66
N PRO A 79 -17.06 -6.07 -2.30
CA PRO A 79 -15.77 -6.04 -3.00
C PRO A 79 -15.82 -6.89 -4.28
N LEU A 80 -16.59 -6.44 -5.28
CA LEU A 80 -16.89 -7.21 -6.49
C LEU A 80 -15.74 -7.27 -7.49
N THR A 81 -14.86 -6.28 -7.48
CA THR A 81 -13.83 -6.07 -8.52
C THR A 81 -12.45 -5.84 -7.93
N GLY A 82 -12.29 -6.04 -6.61
CA GLY A 82 -11.00 -6.03 -5.96
C GLY A 82 -10.17 -7.27 -6.34
N PRO A 83 -8.83 -7.18 -6.31
CA PRO A 83 -8.02 -6.01 -5.96
C PRO A 83 -7.93 -4.98 -7.10
N PHE A 84 -8.08 -3.70 -6.78
CA PHE A 84 -7.81 -2.58 -7.70
C PHE A 84 -6.43 -1.97 -7.40
N ILE A 85 -5.58 -1.86 -8.42
CA ILE A 85 -4.23 -1.30 -8.26
C ILE A 85 -4.31 0.21 -8.48
N HIS A 86 -4.03 0.99 -7.43
CA HIS A 86 -4.03 2.45 -7.48
C HIS A 86 -2.70 3.04 -7.93
N TRP A 87 -1.59 2.40 -7.55
CA TRP A 87 -0.26 2.93 -7.82
C TRP A 87 0.79 1.81 -7.77
N ILE A 88 1.69 1.80 -8.74
CA ILE A 88 2.90 0.97 -8.72
C ILE A 88 4.10 1.88 -8.94
N LEU A 89 5.03 1.84 -8.00
CA LEU A 89 6.34 2.46 -8.08
C LEU A 89 7.40 1.36 -8.04
N SER A 90 8.20 1.22 -9.08
CA SER A 90 9.22 0.18 -9.19
C SER A 90 10.63 0.75 -9.30
N ASN A 91 11.61 -0.13 -9.35
CA ASN A 91 13.00 0.18 -9.67
C ASN A 91 13.69 1.20 -8.74
N PHE A 92 13.13 1.48 -7.56
CA PHE A 92 13.83 2.31 -6.58
C PHE A 92 14.85 1.49 -5.79
N LYS A 93 15.98 2.11 -5.46
CA LYS A 93 17.04 1.53 -4.64
C LYS A 93 17.07 2.15 -3.26
N GLU A 94 17.85 1.53 -2.38
CA GLU A 94 18.04 2.01 -1.01
C GLU A 94 16.68 2.26 -0.34
N ASN A 95 16.55 3.40 0.35
CA ASN A 95 15.34 3.87 1.01
C ASN A 95 14.75 5.11 0.30
N ASN A 96 15.01 5.29 -1.01
CA ASN A 96 14.60 6.48 -1.75
C ASN A 96 13.55 6.19 -2.84
N PRO A 97 12.25 6.18 -2.50
CA PRO A 97 11.18 6.03 -3.47
C PRO A 97 11.18 7.07 -4.61
N ILE A 98 11.76 8.25 -4.40
CA ILE A 98 11.77 9.33 -5.40
C ILE A 98 12.58 8.93 -6.65
N ASP A 99 13.53 8.01 -6.52
CA ASP A 99 14.36 7.53 -7.62
C ASP A 99 13.67 6.42 -8.44
N GLY A 100 12.47 6.01 -8.04
CA GLY A 100 11.71 4.96 -8.69
C GLY A 100 10.99 5.40 -9.96
N GLU A 101 10.48 4.41 -10.68
CA GLU A 101 9.68 4.57 -11.89
C GLU A 101 8.20 4.29 -11.57
N THR A 102 7.32 5.26 -11.86
CA THR A 102 5.87 5.08 -11.74
C THR A 102 5.34 4.35 -12.97
N ILE A 103 4.67 3.23 -12.76
CA ILE A 103 4.15 2.36 -13.84
C ILE A 103 2.68 2.66 -14.16
N CYS A 104 1.88 3.02 -13.15
CA CYS A 104 0.46 3.34 -13.29
C CYS A 104 0.03 4.43 -12.32
#